data_AF-A0A8J6N8X0-F1
#
_entry.id   AF-A0A8J6N8X0-F1
#
_cell.length_a   1.000
_cell.length_b   1.000
_cell.length_c   1.000
_cell.angle_alpha   90.00
_cell.angle_beta   90.00
_cell.angle_gamma   90.00
#
_symmetry.space_group_name_H-M   'P 1'
#
loop_
_entity.id
_entity.type
_entity.pdbx_description
1 polymer ?
#
loop_
_entity_poly.entity_id
_entity_poly.type
_entity_poly.pdbx_seq_one_letter_code
_entity_poly.pdbx_strand_id
1 'polypeptide(L)'
;MTRQLSFTKIEKELLPVYRQKMGAAESTEDVKKFFVYIVMDLLNRAYEDAIRFEYAHISLNPVKSPYYNIDTNMTSSDDFKSIWDNSDLSHIVLRFTDTAMNHYTHLLQNPAKTESKIRN
;
A
#
# COMPACT_ATOMS: atom_id res chain seq x y z
N MET A 1 -8.77 27.96 11.66
CA MET A 1 -8.50 27.40 10.31
C MET A 1 -7.62 26.18 10.50
N THR A 2 -8.20 24.98 10.47
CA THR A 2 -7.44 23.73 10.59
C THR A 2 -6.83 23.45 9.22
N ARG A 3 -5.50 23.53 9.10
CA ARG A 3 -4.81 23.17 7.86
C ARG A 3 -4.93 21.66 7.68
N GLN A 4 -5.77 21.22 6.76
CA GLN A 4 -5.84 19.82 6.36
C GLN A 4 -4.53 19.48 5.64
N LEU A 5 -3.80 18.47 6.13
CA LEU A 5 -2.55 18.03 5.49
C LEU A 5 -2.92 17.27 4.21
N SER A 6 -2.34 17.65 3.07
CA SER A 6 -2.56 16.94 1.81
C SER A 6 -1.27 16.32 1.31
N PHE A 7 -1.33 15.01 1.08
CA PHE A 7 -0.26 14.16 0.56
C PHE A 7 -0.51 13.76 -0.90
N THR A 8 -1.51 14.36 -1.55
CA THR A 8 -1.80 14.18 -2.98
C THR A 8 -0.57 14.44 -3.87
N LYS A 9 0.36 15.31 -3.45
CA LYS A 9 1.63 15.51 -4.17
C LYS A 9 2.48 14.22 -4.15
N ILE A 10 2.63 13.59 -2.99
CA ILE A 10 3.37 12.33 -2.83
C ILE A 10 2.67 11.22 -3.62
N GLU A 11 1.34 11.15 -3.54
CA GLU A 11 0.56 10.20 -4.34
C GLU A 11 0.91 10.33 -5.84
N LYS A 12 0.86 11.55 -6.40
CA LYS A 12 1.16 11.77 -7.82
C LYS A 12 2.56 11.35 -8.22
N GLU A 13 3.54 11.44 -7.32
CA GLU A 13 4.91 10.97 -7.56
C GLU A 13 5.01 9.44 -7.52
N LEU A 14 4.28 8.79 -6.61
CA LEU A 14 4.31 7.33 -6.45
C LEU A 14 3.44 6.59 -7.46
N LEU A 15 2.37 7.22 -7.95
CA LEU A 15 1.34 6.59 -8.80
C LEU A 15 1.91 5.99 -10.11
N PRO A 16 2.81 6.65 -10.85
CA PRO A 16 3.41 6.07 -12.06
C PRO A 16 4.23 4.82 -11.75
N VAL A 17 5.07 4.89 -10.71
CA VAL A 17 5.89 3.76 -10.27
C VAL A 17 5.01 2.62 -9.79
N TYR A 18 3.94 2.94 -9.06
CA TYR A 18 3.00 1.96 -8.56
C TYR A 18 2.29 1.21 -9.69
N ARG A 19 1.78 1.92 -10.69
CA ARG A 19 1.16 1.33 -11.88
C ARG A 19 2.12 0.44 -12.65
N GLN A 20 3.37 0.88 -12.82
CA GLN A 20 4.40 0.08 -13.48
C GLN A 20 4.68 -1.21 -12.72
N LYS A 21 4.86 -1.15 -11.39
CA LYS A 21 5.05 -2.32 -10.54
C LYS A 21 3.86 -3.28 -10.61
N MET A 22 2.64 -2.77 -10.47
CA MET A 22 1.42 -3.58 -10.56
C MET A 22 1.24 -4.25 -11.93
N GLY A 23 1.59 -3.57 -13.02
CA GLY A 23 1.59 -4.15 -14.36
C GLY A 23 2.68 -5.21 -14.58
N ALA A 24 3.78 -5.15 -13.84
CA ALA A 24 4.88 -6.11 -13.88
C ALA A 24 4.70 -7.29 -12.90
N ALA A 25 3.67 -7.27 -12.06
CA ALA A 25 3.39 -8.36 -11.11
C ALA A 25 3.02 -9.64 -11.87
N GLU A 26 3.78 -10.71 -11.64
CA GLU A 26 3.51 -12.02 -12.24
C GLU A 26 2.71 -12.92 -11.29
N SER A 27 2.77 -12.63 -9.99
CA SER A 27 2.12 -13.42 -8.94
C SER A 27 1.40 -12.55 -7.91
N THR A 28 0.49 -13.18 -7.16
CA THR A 28 -0.19 -12.53 -6.02
C THR A 28 0.80 -12.07 -4.95
N GLU A 29 1.95 -12.73 -4.81
CA GLU A 29 3.00 -12.31 -3.89
C GLU A 29 3.75 -11.07 -4.35
N ASP A 30 3.93 -10.88 -5.67
CA ASP A 30 4.49 -9.65 -6.21
C ASP A 30 3.58 -8.46 -5.92
N VAL A 31 2.26 -8.65 -6.08
CA VAL A 31 1.27 -7.62 -5.73
C VAL A 31 1.39 -7.22 -4.27
N LYS A 32 1.47 -8.18 -3.33
CA LYS A 32 1.64 -7.87 -1.90
C LYS A 32 2.93 -7.10 -1.66
N LYS A 33 4.06 -7.56 -2.20
CA LYS A 33 5.36 -6.88 -2.06
C LYS A 33 5.32 -5.45 -2.60
N PHE A 34 4.82 -5.26 -3.82
CA PHE A 34 4.75 -3.95 -4.47
C PHE A 34 3.84 -2.99 -3.74
N PHE A 35 2.70 -3.47 -3.24
CA PHE A 35 1.83 -2.71 -2.36
C PHE A 35 2.57 -2.24 -1.11
N VAL A 36 3.19 -3.16 -0.38
CA VAL A 36 3.93 -2.84 0.86
C VAL A 36 5.02 -1.80 0.59
N TYR A 37 5.82 -1.95 -0.46
CA TYR A 37 6.85 -0.98 -0.79
C TYR A 37 6.32 0.43 -1.05
N ILE A 38 5.20 0.55 -1.77
CA ILE A 38 4.64 1.85 -2.17
C ILE A 38 3.94 2.52 -0.99
N VAL A 39 3.19 1.76 -0.19
CA VAL A 39 2.56 2.29 1.02
C VAL A 39 3.62 2.65 2.06
N MET A 40 4.68 1.86 2.20
CA MET A 40 5.80 2.17 3.08
C MET A 40 6.51 3.47 2.67
N ASP A 41 6.77 3.69 1.37
CA ASP A 41 7.37 4.96 0.88
C ASP A 41 6.42 6.15 1.12
N LEU A 42 5.13 5.98 0.82
CA LEU A 42 4.11 6.99 1.12
C LEU A 42 4.10 7.38 2.60
N LEU A 43 4.06 6.39 3.50
CA LEU A 43 4.00 6.61 4.94
C LEU A 43 5.31 7.21 5.46
N ASN A 44 6.46 6.67 5.07
CA ASN A 44 7.74 7.24 5.49
C ASN A 44 7.92 8.69 5.03
N ARG A 45 7.43 9.07 3.85
CA ARG A 45 7.44 10.48 3.40
C ARG A 45 6.40 11.35 4.12
N ALA A 46 5.26 10.77 4.52
CA ALA A 46 4.22 11.49 5.26
C ALA A 46 4.62 11.72 6.73
N TYR A 47 5.43 10.83 7.29
CA TYR A 47 5.85 10.79 8.70
C TYR A 47 7.37 10.98 8.87
N GLU A 48 8.04 11.66 7.92
CA GLU A 48 9.51 11.71 7.74
C GLU A 48 10.33 11.86 9.05
N ASP A 49 9.84 12.64 10.02
CA ASP A 49 10.49 12.88 11.32
C ASP A 49 9.77 12.25 12.53
N ALA A 50 8.59 11.67 12.34
CA ALA A 50 7.73 11.20 13.43
C ALA A 50 7.74 9.69 13.58
N ILE A 51 7.58 8.96 12.47
CA ILE A 51 7.39 7.50 12.48
C ILE A 51 8.13 6.88 11.30
N ARG A 52 8.94 5.87 11.60
CA ARG A 52 9.61 5.06 10.59
C ARG A 52 8.89 3.74 10.38
N PHE A 53 8.35 3.56 9.18
CA PHE A 53 7.69 2.33 8.77
C PHE A 53 8.67 1.39 8.08
N GLU A 54 8.63 0.12 8.49
CA GLU A 54 9.41 -0.96 7.91
C GLU A 54 8.50 -1.94 7.16
N TYR A 55 9.10 -2.78 6.33
CA TYR A 55 8.40 -3.78 5.54
C TYR A 55 7.53 -4.71 6.42
N ALA A 56 7.99 -5.05 7.63
CA ALA A 56 7.24 -5.91 8.55
C ALA A 56 5.99 -5.24 9.15
N HIS A 57 5.92 -3.90 9.15
CA HIS A 57 4.83 -3.15 9.76
C HIS A 57 3.60 -3.01 8.86
N ILE A 58 3.72 -3.34 7.57
CA ILE A 58 2.66 -3.13 6.58
C ILE A 58 2.44 -4.44 5.81
N SER A 59 1.19 -4.83 5.64
CA SER A 59 0.84 -6.00 4.84
C SER A 59 -0.47 -5.78 4.08
N LEU A 60 -0.57 -6.38 2.89
CA LEU A 60 -1.83 -6.51 2.17
C LEU A 60 -2.55 -7.75 2.69
N ASN A 61 -3.78 -7.59 3.16
CA ASN A 61 -4.62 -8.66 3.69
C ASN A 61 -5.88 -8.84 2.82
N PRO A 62 -5.86 -9.72 1.80
CA PRO A 62 -7.00 -9.89 0.89
C PRO A 62 -8.24 -10.51 1.55
N VAL A 63 -8.18 -10.93 2.81
CA VAL A 63 -9.28 -11.61 3.52
C VAL A 63 -10.34 -10.63 4.02
N LYS A 64 -9.95 -9.43 4.48
CA LYS A 64 -10.86 -8.50 5.16
C LYS A 64 -10.56 -7.05 4.83
N SER A 65 -11.60 -6.29 4.46
CA SER A 65 -11.54 -4.83 4.32
C SER A 65 -11.06 -4.17 5.63
N PRO A 66 -10.11 -3.21 5.58
CA PRO A 66 -9.71 -2.42 4.41
C PRO A 66 -8.64 -3.06 3.50
N TYR A 67 -8.44 -4.38 3.58
CA TYR A 67 -7.53 -5.20 2.78
C TYR A 67 -6.05 -4.89 2.95
N TYR A 68 -5.71 -4.12 3.98
CA TYR A 68 -4.35 -3.91 4.46
C TYR A 68 -4.34 -3.94 5.98
N ASN A 69 -3.17 -4.22 6.55
CA ASN A 69 -2.90 -4.06 7.97
C ASN A 69 -1.66 -3.19 8.13
N ILE A 70 -1.71 -2.27 9.09
CA ILE A 70 -0.57 -1.52 9.61
C ILE A 70 -0.41 -1.93 11.07
N ASP A 71 0.82 -2.13 11.54
CA ASP A 71 1.09 -2.57 12.91
C ASP A 71 0.39 -1.68 13.95
N THR A 72 -0.32 -2.32 14.87
CA THR A 72 -1.08 -1.70 15.96
C THR A 72 -0.22 -0.84 16.88
N ASN A 73 1.07 -1.17 17.03
CA ASN A 73 2.00 -0.37 17.82
C ASN A 73 2.22 1.02 17.21
N MET A 74 2.22 1.10 15.88
CA MET A 74 2.38 2.36 15.14
C MET A 74 1.07 3.15 15.15
N THR A 75 -0.06 2.49 14.91
CA THR A 75 -1.38 3.16 14.80
C THR A 75 -1.92 3.66 16.14
N SER A 76 -1.35 3.19 17.25
CA SER A 76 -1.72 3.64 18.60
C SER A 76 -1.07 4.96 18.99
N SER A 77 -0.01 5.41 18.31
CA SER A 77 0.69 6.66 18.66
C SER A 77 -0.16 7.90 18.31
N ASP A 78 -0.03 8.94 19.13
CA ASP A 78 -0.73 10.21 18.89
C ASP A 78 -0.21 10.90 17.63
N ASP A 79 1.09 10.76 17.32
CA ASP A 79 1.69 11.26 16.08
C ASP A 79 1.02 10.63 14.85
N PHE A 80 0.78 9.31 14.88
CA PHE A 80 0.08 8.61 13.81
C PHE A 80 -1.32 9.18 13.62
N LYS A 81 -2.12 9.21 14.69
CA LYS A 81 -3.52 9.67 14.63
C LYS A 81 -3.62 11.12 14.19
N SER A 82 -2.71 11.97 14.67
CA SER A 82 -2.71 13.40 14.33
C SER A 82 -2.62 13.64 12.82
N ILE A 83 -1.76 12.89 12.11
CA ILE A 83 -1.60 13.02 10.67
C ILE A 83 -2.70 12.22 9.97
N TRP A 84 -2.95 10.99 10.39
CA TRP A 84 -3.94 10.10 9.76
C TRP A 84 -5.36 10.69 9.73
N ASP A 85 -5.82 11.28 10.84
CA ASP A 85 -7.19 11.81 10.97
C ASP A 85 -7.34 13.22 10.38
N ASN A 86 -6.26 13.99 10.30
CA ASN A 86 -6.28 15.37 9.76
C ASN A 86 -5.79 15.46 8.31
N SER A 87 -5.64 14.33 7.61
CA SER A 87 -5.11 14.30 6.23
C SER A 87 -5.91 13.44 5.26
N ASP A 88 -5.53 13.53 3.98
CA ASP A 88 -6.03 12.67 2.89
C ASP A 88 -5.28 11.32 2.79
N LEU A 89 -4.40 11.00 3.74
CA LEU A 89 -3.51 9.83 3.69
C LEU A 89 -4.28 8.51 3.71
N SER A 90 -5.28 8.40 4.57
CA SER A 90 -6.17 7.23 4.66
C SER A 90 -6.86 6.94 3.33
N HIS A 91 -7.32 8.00 2.64
CA HIS A 91 -7.95 7.90 1.33
C HIS A 91 -6.95 7.50 0.23
N ILE A 92 -5.71 7.99 0.28
CA ILE A 92 -4.65 7.58 -0.67
C ILE A 92 -4.30 6.10 -0.50
N VAL A 93 -4.12 5.64 0.75
CA VAL A 93 -3.82 4.23 1.06
C VAL A 93 -4.96 3.33 0.59
N LEU A 94 -6.22 3.73 0.77
CA LEU A 94 -7.37 3.00 0.25
C LEU A 94 -7.34 2.88 -1.29
N ARG A 95 -7.07 3.97 -2.02
CA ARG A 95 -6.95 3.92 -3.50
C ARG A 95 -5.84 2.99 -3.98
N PHE A 96 -4.70 3.00 -3.30
CA PHE A 96 -3.64 2.04 -3.58
C PHE A 96 -4.10 0.62 -3.29
N THR A 97 -4.78 0.39 -2.17
CA THR A 97 -5.29 -0.93 -1.80
C THR A 97 -6.29 -1.47 -2.82
N ASP A 98 -7.24 -0.66 -3.27
CA ASP A 98 -8.21 -1.06 -4.30
C ASP A 98 -7.52 -1.49 -5.59
N THR A 99 -6.49 -0.73 -6.00
CA THR A 99 -5.69 -1.08 -7.18
C THR A 99 -4.97 -2.41 -6.98
N ALA A 100 -4.32 -2.62 -5.82
CA ALA A 100 -3.65 -3.89 -5.52
C ALA A 100 -4.64 -5.05 -5.50
N MET A 101 -5.81 -4.88 -4.90
CA MET A 101 -6.83 -5.93 -4.79
C MET A 101 -7.41 -6.32 -6.15
N ASN A 102 -7.58 -5.37 -7.07
CA ASN A 102 -8.00 -5.67 -8.44
C ASN A 102 -6.95 -6.54 -9.16
N HIS A 103 -5.66 -6.20 -9.07
CA HIS A 103 -4.58 -7.01 -9.62
C HIS A 103 -4.46 -8.37 -8.94
N TYR A 104 -4.54 -8.41 -7.61
CA TYR A 104 -4.51 -9.63 -6.81
C TYR A 104 -5.62 -10.60 -7.24
N THR A 105 -6.85 -10.11 -7.34
CA THR A 105 -8.01 -10.91 -7.74
C THR A 105 -7.87 -11.42 -9.16
N HIS A 106 -7.36 -10.59 -10.08
CA HIS A 106 -7.12 -11.00 -11.46
C HIS A 106 -6.09 -12.14 -11.56
N LEU A 107 -4.99 -12.06 -10.81
CA LEU A 107 -3.96 -13.10 -10.79
C LEU A 107 -4.45 -14.37 -10.09
N LEU A 108 -5.27 -14.24 -9.05
CA LEU A 108 -5.88 -15.39 -8.36
C LEU A 108 -6.85 -16.16 -9.28
N GLN A 109 -7.60 -15.45 -10.11
CA GLN A 109 -8.57 -16.04 -11.06
C GLN A 109 -7.90 -16.60 -12.33
N ASN A 110 -6.67 -16.18 -12.66
CA ASN A 110 -5.90 -16.65 -13.81
C ASN A 110 -4.59 -17.37 -13.39
N PRO A 111 -4.67 -18.57 -12.78
CA PRO A 111 -3.48 -19.32 -12.35
C PRO A 111 -2.60 -19.83 -13.52
N ALA A 112 -3.06 -19.74 -14.78
CA ALA A 112 -2.34 -20.22 -15.96
C ALA A 112 -0.97 -19.54 -16.19
N LYS A 113 -0.74 -18.33 -15.68
CA LYS A 113 0.60 -17.70 -15.72
C LYS A 113 1.54 -18.23 -14.63
N THR A 114 1.00 -18.70 -13.51
CA THR A 114 1.78 -19.24 -12.37
C THR A 114 2.35 -20.63 -12.69
N GLU A 115 1.65 -21.44 -13.48
CA GLU A 115 2.14 -22.75 -13.93
C GLU A 115 3.13 -22.68 -15.12
N SER A 116 3.20 -21.55 -15.83
CA SER A 116 4.03 -21.43 -17.04
C SER A 116 5.55 -21.32 -16.78
N LYS A 117 6.01 -21.28 -15.52
CA LYS A 117 7.45 -21.27 -15.15
C LYS A 117 7.89 -22.49 -14.32
N ILE A 118 7.07 -23.53 -14.16
CA ILE A 118 7.54 -24.85 -13.73
C ILE A 118 7.85 -25.66 -14.98
N ARG A 119 8.99 -25.38 -15.61
CA ARG A 119 9.47 -26.14 -16.76
C ARG A 119 10.42 -27.23 -16.24
N ASN A 120 9.96 -28.50 -16.33
CA ASN A 120 10.82 -29.69 -16.23
C ASN A 120 11.97 -29.64 -17.24
#